data_AF-A0A536GRW1-F1
#
_entry.id   AF-A0A536GRW1-F1
#
_cell.length_a   1.000
_cell.length_b   1.000
_cell.length_c   1.000
_cell.angle_alpha   90.00
_cell.angle_beta   90.00
_cell.angle_gamma   90.00
#
_symmetry.space_group_name_H-M   'P 1'
#
loop_
_entity.id
_entity.type
_entity.pdbx_description
1 polymer ?
#
loop_
_entity_poly.entity_id
_entity_poly.type
_entity_poly.pdbx_seq_one_letter_code
_entity_poly.pdbx_strand_id
1 'polypeptide(L)'
;MVIRSDLEGMTDAEARQTLVGLPRAGDYEVVVKPLRYRSSPHLAARCEFEERRIVLQVPVPFRPFKEPVIYAARRKRGHGIRFAWASESVSFRQRREVLRFLYCHEWMHWYLHEELGKKSAAETACDRFALRNFRRPRVTTADADAALRRRPRRQATA
;
A
#
# COMPACT_ATOMS: atom_id res chain seq x y z
N MET A 1 18.16 3.49 -1.78
CA MET A 1 17.21 2.48 -1.29
C MET A 1 17.96 1.18 -1.04
N VAL A 2 18.19 0.90 0.24
CA VAL A 2 18.68 -0.40 0.72
C VAL A 2 17.48 -1.33 0.78
N ILE A 3 17.63 -2.55 0.25
CA ILE A 3 16.58 -3.57 0.27
C ILE A 3 17.22 -4.86 0.77
N ARG A 4 16.59 -5.46 1.78
CA ARG A 4 16.95 -6.74 2.34
C ARG A 4 15.75 -7.68 2.31
N SER A 5 15.97 -8.95 1.98
CA SER A 5 14.95 -9.99 1.96
C SER A 5 15.35 -11.12 2.90
N ASP A 6 14.55 -11.31 3.94
CA ASP A 6 14.60 -12.50 4.80
C ASP A 6 13.57 -13.56 4.33
N LEU A 7 12.96 -13.38 3.14
CA LEU A 7 11.98 -14.29 2.57
C LEU A 7 12.68 -15.42 1.80
N GLU A 8 12.46 -16.66 2.24
CA GLU A 8 12.97 -17.84 1.55
C GLU A 8 12.51 -17.88 0.07
N GLY A 9 13.46 -18.14 -0.83
CA GLY A 9 13.20 -18.15 -2.28
C GLY A 9 12.89 -16.77 -2.87
N MET A 10 13.37 -15.68 -2.25
CA MET A 10 13.45 -14.33 -2.81
C MET A 10 14.73 -13.63 -2.32
N THR A 11 15.64 -13.36 -3.24
CA THR A 11 16.89 -12.63 -2.96
C THR A 11 16.67 -11.12 -2.87
N ASP A 12 17.63 -10.40 -2.27
CA ASP A 12 17.66 -8.94 -2.24
C ASP A 12 17.59 -8.33 -3.65
N ALA A 13 18.24 -8.97 -4.63
CA ALA A 13 18.23 -8.56 -6.02
C ALA A 13 16.84 -8.70 -6.67
N GLU A 14 16.14 -9.81 -6.43
CA GLU A 14 14.77 -10.02 -6.91
C GLU A 14 13.77 -9.08 -6.24
N ALA A 15 13.91 -8.85 -4.92
CA ALA A 15 13.10 -7.87 -4.20
C ALA A 15 13.32 -6.45 -4.76
N ARG A 16 14.59 -6.08 -5.00
CA ARG A 16 14.95 -4.82 -5.64
C ARG A 16 14.35 -4.69 -7.04
N GLN A 17 14.49 -5.71 -7.87
CA GLN A 17 13.93 -5.75 -9.21
C GLN A 17 12.40 -5.62 -9.18
N THR A 18 11.73 -6.25 -8.20
CA THR A 18 10.29 -6.18 -8.01
C THR A 18 9.81 -4.76 -7.68
N LEU A 19 10.62 -3.96 -6.98
CA LEU A 19 10.30 -2.59 -6.58
C LEU A 19 10.82 -1.53 -7.56
N VAL A 20 11.51 -1.93 -8.64
CA VAL A 20 11.92 -1.00 -9.70
C VAL A 20 10.71 -0.21 -10.23
N GLY A 21 10.95 1.07 -10.48
CA GLY A 21 9.95 2.01 -10.99
C GLY A 21 8.99 2.57 -9.95
N LEU A 22 9.08 2.14 -8.69
CA LEU A 22 8.37 2.76 -7.57
C LEU A 22 9.18 3.94 -7.00
N PRO A 23 8.53 4.97 -6.43
CA PRO A 23 9.23 6.09 -5.80
C PRO A 23 10.05 5.61 -4.60
N ARG A 24 11.15 6.30 -4.30
CA ARG A 24 11.99 5.96 -3.14
C ARG A 24 11.44 6.63 -1.87
N ALA A 25 11.57 5.96 -0.73
CA ALA A 25 11.27 6.51 0.59
C ALA A 25 12.53 7.13 1.21
N GLY A 26 13.14 8.11 0.53
CA GLY A 26 14.41 8.72 0.97
C GLY A 26 15.53 7.68 1.18
N ASP A 27 16.08 7.68 2.38
CA ASP A 27 17.11 6.78 2.91
C ASP A 27 16.56 5.57 3.67
N TYR A 28 15.22 5.41 3.80
CA TYR A 28 14.64 4.29 4.52
C TYR A 28 15.08 2.94 3.94
N GLU A 29 15.34 2.00 4.84
CA GLU A 29 15.57 0.59 4.49
C GLU A 29 14.22 -0.08 4.17
N VAL A 30 14.19 -0.93 3.15
CA VAL A 30 13.05 -1.83 2.91
C VAL A 30 13.43 -3.25 3.29
N VAL A 31 12.68 -3.86 4.21
CA VAL A 31 12.92 -5.24 4.65
C VAL A 31 11.72 -6.12 4.30
N VAL A 32 11.98 -7.16 3.52
CA VAL A 32 10.97 -8.16 3.13
C VAL A 32 11.03 -9.33 4.09
N LYS A 33 9.91 -9.65 4.74
CA LYS A 33 9.82 -10.73 5.75
C LYS A 33 8.73 -11.74 5.40
N PRO A 34 8.83 -12.99 5.86
CA PRO A 34 7.74 -13.94 5.75
C PRO A 34 6.59 -13.59 6.71
N LEU A 35 5.36 -13.63 6.22
CA LEU A 35 4.14 -13.57 7.02
C LEU A 35 3.58 -14.97 7.20
N ARG A 36 3.68 -15.52 8.41
CA ARG A 36 2.97 -16.76 8.76
C ARG A 36 1.53 -16.42 9.11
N TYR A 37 0.59 -17.18 8.57
CA TYR A 37 -0.85 -16.99 8.82
C TYR A 37 -1.51 -18.31 9.24
N ARG A 38 -2.57 -18.21 10.05
CA ARG A 38 -3.32 -19.38 10.55
C ARG A 38 -4.53 -19.73 9.67
N SER A 39 -5.29 -18.72 9.25
CA SER A 39 -6.55 -18.92 8.53
C SER A 39 -6.39 -18.72 7.02
N SER A 40 -5.98 -17.52 6.60
CA SER A 40 -5.81 -17.18 5.20
C SER A 40 -4.65 -16.20 4.98
N PRO A 41 -4.02 -16.22 3.79
CA PRO A 41 -3.11 -15.16 3.37
C PRO A 41 -3.80 -13.79 3.47
N HIS A 42 -3.04 -12.78 3.87
CA HIS A 42 -3.50 -11.39 3.97
C HIS A 42 -2.32 -10.44 3.81
N LEU A 43 -2.61 -9.17 3.60
CA LEU A 43 -1.64 -8.08 3.53
C LEU A 43 -1.20 -7.68 4.94
N ALA A 44 0.12 -7.55 5.14
CA ALA A 44 0.67 -7.00 6.38
C ALA A 44 1.98 -6.26 6.09
N ALA A 45 2.04 -5.00 6.46
CA ALA A 45 3.23 -4.17 6.39
C ALA A 45 3.18 -3.09 7.48
N ARG A 46 4.31 -2.39 7.65
CA ARG A 46 4.40 -1.23 8.54
C ARG A 46 5.57 -0.34 8.16
N CYS A 47 5.37 0.96 8.34
CA CYS A 47 6.41 1.97 8.31
C CYS A 47 6.88 2.26 9.74
N GLU A 48 8.11 1.84 10.05
CA GLU A 48 8.85 2.06 11.29
C GLU A 48 9.61 3.39 11.15
N PHE A 49 9.03 4.49 11.61
CA PHE A 49 9.58 5.84 11.39
C PHE A 49 10.87 6.08 12.18
N GLU A 50 10.89 5.63 13.44
CA GLU A 50 12.02 5.74 14.35
C GLU A 50 13.24 4.95 13.84
N GLU A 51 13.02 3.74 13.34
CA GLU A 51 14.06 2.88 12.75
C GLU A 51 14.38 3.20 11.29
N ARG A 52 13.68 4.17 10.68
CA ARG A 52 13.76 4.52 9.25
C ARG A 52 13.64 3.30 8.36
N ARG A 53 12.60 2.48 8.60
CA ARG A 53 12.41 1.20 7.91
C ARG A 53 10.98 0.98 7.43
N ILE A 54 10.83 0.43 6.24
CA ILE A 54 9.57 -0.11 5.73
C ILE A 54 9.65 -1.64 5.78
N VAL A 55 8.77 -2.28 6.56
CA VAL A 55 8.70 -3.74 6.66
C VAL A 55 7.53 -4.26 5.84
N LEU A 56 7.82 -5.11 4.86
CA LEU A 56 6.85 -5.72 3.96
C LEU A 56 6.75 -7.22 4.26
N GLN A 57 5.60 -7.70 4.70
CA GLN A 57 5.44 -9.11 5.04
C GLN A 57 4.68 -9.89 3.94
N VAL A 58 5.32 -10.91 3.37
CA VAL A 58 4.76 -11.71 2.28
C VAL A 58 4.22 -13.04 2.83
N PRO A 59 2.97 -13.43 2.54
CA PRO A 59 2.38 -14.68 3.02
C PRO A 59 3.21 -15.93 2.68
N VAL A 60 3.47 -16.76 3.69
CA VAL A 60 4.15 -18.07 3.57
C VAL A 60 3.33 -19.16 4.26
N PRO A 61 3.00 -20.28 3.57
CA PRO A 61 3.24 -20.52 2.14
C PRO A 61 2.45 -19.55 1.27
N PHE A 62 2.98 -19.17 0.11
CA PHE A 62 2.22 -18.30 -0.77
C PHE A 62 1.10 -19.07 -1.47
N ARG A 63 -0.14 -18.62 -1.30
CA ARG A 63 -1.31 -19.08 -2.06
C ARG A 63 -2.02 -17.85 -2.63
N PRO A 64 -2.47 -17.88 -3.90
CA PRO A 64 -3.27 -16.80 -4.44
C PRO A 64 -4.50 -16.51 -3.56
N PHE A 65 -4.78 -15.23 -3.33
CA PHE A 65 -5.87 -14.81 -2.45
C PHE A 65 -6.52 -13.53 -2.96
N LYS A 66 -7.67 -13.20 -2.37
CA LYS A 66 -8.36 -11.93 -2.58
C LYS A 66 -8.48 -11.20 -1.27
N GLU A 67 -8.28 -9.89 -1.28
CA GLU A 67 -8.45 -9.05 -0.10
C GLU A 67 -9.33 -7.84 -0.45
N PRO A 68 -10.37 -7.53 0.37
CA PRO A 68 -11.12 -6.30 0.21
C PRO A 68 -10.28 -5.10 0.66
N VAL A 69 -9.97 -4.20 -0.26
CA VAL A 69 -9.22 -2.97 0.01
C VAL A 69 -10.19 -1.79 0.07
N ILE A 70 -10.23 -1.10 1.22
CA ILE A 70 -11.15 0.02 1.46
C ILE A 70 -10.48 1.34 1.04
N TYR A 71 -10.76 1.81 -0.16
CA TYR A 71 -10.06 2.97 -0.73
C TYR A 71 -10.82 4.30 -0.59
N ALA A 72 -12.04 4.30 -0.07
CA ALA A 72 -12.75 5.53 0.24
C ALA A 72 -13.85 5.33 1.29
N ALA A 73 -14.12 6.40 2.05
CA ALA A 73 -15.24 6.49 2.96
C ALA A 73 -16.00 7.79 2.68
N ARG A 74 -17.33 7.70 2.61
CA ARG A 74 -18.20 8.87 2.52
C ARG A 74 -19.13 8.91 3.74
N ARG A 75 -19.10 10.00 4.49
CA ARG A 75 -20.08 10.23 5.56
C ARG A 75 -21.49 10.33 4.95
N LYS A 76 -22.43 9.52 5.47
CA LYS A 76 -23.84 9.58 5.08
C LYS A 76 -24.50 10.80 5.73
N ARG A 77 -25.47 11.40 5.05
CA ARG A 77 -26.31 12.47 5.62
C ARG A 77 -27.34 11.84 6.58
N GLY A 78 -27.65 12.54 7.68
CA GLY A 78 -28.65 12.11 8.67
C GLY A 78 -28.13 12.14 10.11
N HIS A 79 -28.99 11.77 11.07
CA HIS A 79 -28.62 11.69 12.48
C HIS A 79 -27.57 10.58 12.71
N GLY A 80 -26.55 10.86 13.53
CA GLY A 80 -25.45 9.95 13.87
C GLY A 80 -24.23 9.98 12.93
N ILE A 81 -23.12 9.39 13.39
CA ILE A 81 -21.89 9.21 12.60
C ILE A 81 -22.01 7.88 11.82
N ARG A 82 -22.33 7.97 10.52
CA ARG A 82 -22.44 6.82 9.63
C ARG A 82 -21.62 7.02 8.35
N PHE A 83 -21.00 5.95 7.87
CA PHE A 83 -20.17 5.96 6.66
C PHE A 83 -20.69 4.97 5.61
N ALA A 84 -20.54 5.34 4.34
CA ALA A 84 -20.60 4.44 3.19
C ALA A 84 -19.15 4.19 2.75
N TRP A 85 -18.71 2.94 2.86
CA TRP A 85 -17.37 2.53 2.48
C TRP A 85 -17.36 2.07 1.02
N ALA A 86 -16.36 2.48 0.27
CA ALA A 86 -16.07 1.94 -1.05
C ALA A 86 -14.86 1.01 -0.93
N SER A 87 -15.05 -0.23 -1.37
CA SER A 87 -14.01 -1.26 -1.38
C SER A 87 -13.90 -1.92 -2.75
N GLU A 88 -12.72 -2.46 -3.03
CA GLU A 88 -12.46 -3.30 -4.19
C GLU A 88 -11.88 -4.64 -3.73
N SER A 89 -12.37 -5.76 -4.28
CA SER A 89 -11.78 -7.07 -4.01
C SER A 89 -10.59 -7.29 -4.93
N VAL A 90 -9.39 -7.13 -4.39
CA VAL A 90 -8.14 -7.22 -5.15
C VAL A 90 -7.63 -8.64 -5.13
N SER A 91 -7.33 -9.20 -6.30
CA SER A 91 -6.72 -10.52 -6.42
C SER A 91 -5.19 -10.42 -6.44
N PHE A 92 -4.52 -11.20 -5.60
CA PHE A 92 -3.07 -11.36 -5.56
C PHE A 92 -2.70 -12.76 -6.01
N ARG A 93 -2.10 -12.88 -7.19
CA ARG A 93 -1.72 -14.16 -7.81
C ARG A 93 -0.23 -14.46 -7.68
N GLN A 94 0.58 -13.44 -7.40
CA GLN A 94 2.04 -13.57 -7.31
C GLN A 94 2.58 -12.79 -6.10
N ARG A 95 3.68 -13.29 -5.50
CA ARG A 95 4.42 -12.61 -4.41
C ARG A 95 4.79 -11.17 -4.78
N ARG A 96 5.14 -10.93 -6.05
CA ARG A 96 5.46 -9.59 -6.56
C ARG A 96 4.31 -8.59 -6.43
N GLU A 97 3.07 -9.04 -6.57
CA GLU A 97 1.89 -8.17 -6.49
C GLU A 97 1.67 -7.73 -5.03
N VAL A 98 1.83 -8.66 -4.09
CA VAL A 98 1.79 -8.35 -2.64
C VAL A 98 2.89 -7.36 -2.31
N LEU A 99 4.14 -7.64 -2.72
CA LEU A 99 5.28 -6.79 -2.37
C LEU A 99 5.11 -5.35 -2.90
N ARG A 100 4.68 -5.20 -4.16
CA ARG A 100 4.44 -3.88 -4.74
C ARG A 100 3.26 -3.16 -4.09
N PHE A 101 2.20 -3.90 -3.73
CA PHE A 101 1.03 -3.30 -3.07
C PHE A 101 1.40 -2.77 -1.68
N LEU A 102 2.01 -3.62 -0.86
CA LEU A 102 2.47 -3.24 0.48
C LEU A 102 3.46 -2.07 0.41
N TYR A 103 4.42 -2.10 -0.52
CA TYR A 103 5.35 -1.00 -0.68
C TYR A 103 4.65 0.31 -1.05
N CYS A 104 3.70 0.29 -2.00
CA CYS A 104 2.97 1.51 -2.34
C CYS A 104 2.19 2.06 -1.14
N HIS A 105 1.57 1.18 -0.35
CA HIS A 105 0.81 1.55 0.83
C HIS A 105 1.72 2.22 1.88
N GLU A 106 2.82 1.56 2.28
CA GLU A 106 3.76 2.10 3.26
C GLU A 106 4.53 3.32 2.75
N TRP A 107 4.89 3.36 1.47
CA TRP A 107 5.51 4.54 0.88
C TRP A 107 4.57 5.75 0.96
N MET A 108 3.25 5.56 0.85
CA MET A 108 2.29 6.65 1.01
C MET A 108 2.21 7.12 2.48
N HIS A 109 2.30 6.22 3.46
CA HIS A 109 2.45 6.60 4.87
C HIS A 109 3.71 7.43 5.09
N TRP A 110 4.83 6.98 4.54
CA TRP A 110 6.11 7.69 4.57
C TRP A 110 5.98 9.08 3.93
N TYR A 111 5.42 9.18 2.72
CA TYR A 111 5.25 10.44 1.99
C TYR A 111 4.36 11.43 2.76
N LEU A 112 3.28 10.95 3.37
CA LEU A 112 2.43 11.79 4.21
C LEU A 112 3.17 12.33 5.43
N HIS A 113 3.96 11.49 6.09
CA HIS A 113 4.66 11.84 7.32
C HIS A 113 5.89 12.72 7.07
N GLU A 114 6.83 12.22 6.28
CA GLU A 114 8.15 12.82 6.10
C GLU A 114 8.11 14.00 5.12
N GLU A 115 7.49 13.82 3.95
CA GLU A 115 7.52 14.85 2.90
C GLU A 115 6.44 15.92 3.09
N LEU A 116 5.27 15.55 3.63
CA LEU A 116 4.15 16.48 3.79
C LEU A 116 3.91 16.94 5.24
N GLY A 117 4.60 16.38 6.23
CA GLY A 117 4.42 16.74 7.65
C GLY A 117 3.01 16.46 8.18
N LYS A 118 2.27 15.53 7.56
CA LYS A 118 0.89 15.16 7.92
C LYS A 118 0.90 13.90 8.77
N LYS A 119 -0.22 13.67 9.48
CA LYS A 119 -0.45 12.38 10.13
C LYS A 119 -0.44 11.27 9.08
N SER A 120 0.31 10.21 9.35
CA SER A 120 0.39 9.01 8.51
C SER A 120 -0.94 8.27 8.40
N ALA A 121 -1.89 8.47 9.33
CA ALA A 121 -3.16 7.73 9.45
C ALA A 121 -4.23 8.00 8.36
N ALA A 122 -3.86 8.43 7.15
CA ALA A 122 -4.81 8.60 6.05
C ALA A 122 -5.03 7.28 5.28
N GLU A 123 -5.42 6.21 6.00
CA GLU A 123 -5.53 4.83 5.49
C GLU A 123 -6.20 4.73 4.12
N THR A 124 -7.39 5.32 3.96
CA THR A 124 -8.10 5.25 2.67
C THR A 124 -7.39 5.95 1.51
N ALA A 125 -6.49 6.90 1.77
CA ALA A 125 -5.66 7.53 0.73
C ALA A 125 -4.45 6.63 0.39
N CYS A 126 -3.83 6.01 1.39
CA CYS A 126 -2.76 5.01 1.23
C CYS A 126 -3.26 3.80 0.43
N ASP A 127 -4.40 3.23 0.81
CA ASP A 127 -5.07 2.14 0.09
C ASP A 127 -5.41 2.52 -1.35
N ARG A 128 -5.95 3.73 -1.55
CA ARG A 128 -6.28 4.24 -2.89
C ARG A 128 -5.04 4.39 -3.76
N PHE A 129 -3.94 4.88 -3.19
CA PHE A 129 -2.68 4.99 -3.90
C PHE A 129 -2.14 3.60 -4.25
N ALA A 130 -2.08 2.67 -3.30
CA ALA A 130 -1.61 1.30 -3.54
C ALA A 130 -2.46 0.60 -4.61
N LEU A 131 -3.78 0.61 -4.46
CA LEU A 131 -4.74 -0.03 -5.37
C LEU A 131 -4.56 0.42 -6.82
N ARG A 132 -4.35 1.72 -7.05
CA ARG A 132 -4.21 2.28 -8.41
C ARG A 132 -2.85 1.99 -9.06
N ASN A 133 -1.82 1.70 -8.25
CA ASN A 133 -0.43 1.83 -8.70
C ASN A 133 0.39 0.54 -8.62
N PHE A 134 0.05 -0.43 -7.76
CA PHE A 134 0.92 -1.58 -7.52
C PHE A 134 1.24 -2.43 -8.76
N ARG A 135 0.38 -2.42 -9.78
CA ARG A 135 0.60 -3.13 -11.05
C ARG A 135 1.29 -2.30 -12.14
N ARG A 136 1.40 -0.99 -11.96
CA ARG A 136 2.00 -0.10 -12.96
C ARG A 136 3.52 -0.25 -12.96
N PRO A 137 4.20 -0.19 -14.11
CA PRO A 137 5.66 -0.31 -14.17
C PRO A 137 6.39 0.91 -13.59
N ARG A 138 5.76 2.10 -13.61
CA ARG A 138 6.29 3.34 -13.07
C ARG A 138 5.24 4.07 -12.26
N VAL A 139 5.65 4.58 -11.10
CA VAL A 139 4.83 5.32 -10.13
C VAL A 139 5.65 6.51 -9.65
N THR A 140 5.00 7.66 -9.47
CA THR A 140 5.63 8.94 -9.15
C THR A 140 4.89 9.66 -8.04
N THR A 141 5.46 10.73 -7.49
CA THR A 141 4.80 11.61 -6.52
C THR A 141 3.52 12.25 -7.08
N ALA A 142 3.43 12.50 -8.39
CA ALA A 142 2.21 12.98 -9.02
C ALA A 142 1.02 12.00 -8.86
N ASP A 143 1.30 10.69 -8.81
CA ASP A 143 0.29 9.67 -8.54
C ASP A 143 -0.18 9.72 -7.07
N ALA A 144 0.72 10.08 -6.15
CA ALA A 144 0.43 10.30 -4.74
C ALA A 144 -0.49 11.51 -4.56
N ASP A 145 -0.16 12.64 -5.19
CA ASP A 145 -0.99 13.84 -5.18
C ASP A 145 -2.37 13.56 -5.78
N ALA A 146 -2.44 12.75 -6.85
CA ALA A 146 -3.71 12.31 -7.42
C ALA A 146 -4.54 11.42 -6.48
N ALA A 147 -3.90 10.65 -5.59
CA ALA A 147 -4.59 9.88 -4.56
C ALA A 147 -5.13 10.77 -3.43
N LEU A 148 -4.44 11.87 -3.11
CA LEU A 148 -4.87 12.86 -2.12
C LEU A 148 -6.03 13.74 -2.60
N ARG A 149 -6.09 14.03 -3.91
CA ARG A 149 -7.20 14.77 -4.51
C ARG A 149 -8.52 14.03 -4.30
N ARG A 150 -9.39 14.56 -3.42
CA ARG A 150 -10.79 14.15 -3.37
C ARG A 150 -11.41 14.47 -4.73
N ARG A 151 -11.84 13.47 -5.50
CA ARG A 151 -12.50 13.69 -6.78
C ARG A 151 -13.72 14.59 -6.52
N PRO A 152 -13.83 15.78 -7.15
CA PRO A 152 -15.02 16.60 -7.00
C PRO A 152 -16.23 15.83 -7.52
N ARG A 153 -17.39 16.14 -6.93
CA ARG A 153 -18.71 15.63 -7.31
C ARG A 153 -18.85 15.68 -8.84
N ARG A 154 -18.87 14.54 -9.54
CA ARG A 154 -19.69 14.48 -10.74
C ARG A 154 -21.10 14.71 -10.22
N GLN A 155 -21.62 15.92 -10.43
CA GLN A 155 -23.05 16.15 -10.27
C GLN A 155 -23.71 15.13 -11.19
N ALA A 156 -24.53 14.25 -10.62
CA ALA A 156 -25.48 13.50 -11.43
C ALA A 156 -26.34 14.58 -12.09
N THR A 157 -26.13 14.79 -13.39
CA THR A 157 -27.03 15.52 -14.25
C THR A 157 -28.22 14.61 -14.55
N ALA A 158 -29.41 15.21 -14.48
CA ALA A 158 -30.76 14.68 -14.61
C ALA A 158 -31.29 13.94 -13.37
#